data_AF-G3LRF7-F1
#
_entry.id   AF-G3LRF7-F1
#
_cell.length_a   1.000
_cell.length_b   1.000
_cell.length_c   1.000
_cell.angle_alpha   90.00
_cell.angle_beta   90.00
_cell.angle_gamma   90.00
#
_symmetry.space_group_name_H-M   'P 1'
#
loop_
_entity.id
_entity.type
_entity.pdbx_description
1 polymer ?
#
loop_
_entity_poly.entity_id
_entity_poly.type
_entity_poly.pdbx_seq_one_letter_code
_entity_poly.pdbx_strand_id
1 'polypeptide(L)'
;AGWSVYTDITLLRDPKQSRPGGNLKLGELLKKKAEENVTVLMLVWDDRTSNEVFKRDGLMMTHDQETYNYFKNTKVRCVLCPRNPDNGESIVQGFEVATMFSHHQKTIVVDGEVDGSRTKRRIVSFLGGIDLCDGRYDTVEHPLFGTLNGVHANDFHQPNFDGAS
;
A
#
# COMPACT_ATOMS: atom_id res chain seq x y z
N ALA A 1 4.55 3.69 -5.51
CA ALA A 1 3.27 3.58 -6.21
C ALA A 1 2.67 2.22 -5.87
N GLY A 2 1.37 2.15 -5.65
CA GLY A 2 0.68 0.92 -5.31
C GLY A 2 -0.75 0.96 -5.81
N TRP A 3 -1.30 -0.22 -6.07
CA TRP A 3 -2.74 -0.38 -6.30
C TRP A 3 -3.52 -0.17 -5.00
N SER A 4 -2.94 -0.63 -3.88
CA SER A 4 -3.39 -0.27 -2.53
C SER A 4 -2.16 -0.08 -1.63
N VAL A 5 -2.29 0.77 -0.63
CA VAL A 5 -1.31 0.92 0.44
C VAL A 5 -2.08 0.95 1.75
N TYR A 6 -1.64 0.24 2.77
CA TYR A 6 -2.24 0.30 4.10
C TYR A 6 -1.20 0.76 5.11
N THR A 7 -1.48 1.86 5.81
CA THR A 7 -0.51 2.54 6.66
C THR A 7 -0.17 1.75 7.93
N ASP A 8 -1.06 0.85 8.32
CA ASP A 8 -1.04 0.23 9.63
C ASP A 8 -0.31 -1.12 9.67
N ILE A 9 0.19 -1.60 8.53
CA ILE A 9 1.04 -2.79 8.47
C ILE A 9 2.42 -2.53 9.08
N THR A 10 3.00 -3.59 9.64
CA THR A 10 4.44 -3.67 9.94
C THR A 10 5.14 -4.53 8.91
N LEU A 11 6.30 -4.08 8.44
CA LEU A 11 7.07 -4.78 7.39
C LEU A 11 7.88 -5.96 7.93
N LEU A 12 8.30 -5.90 9.20
CA LEU A 12 9.09 -6.94 9.86
C LEU A 12 8.27 -7.55 10.98
N ARG A 13 7.90 -8.83 10.84
CA ARG A 13 7.07 -9.53 11.83
C ARG A 13 7.68 -10.83 12.35
N ASP A 14 8.73 -11.35 11.72
CA ASP A 14 9.43 -12.54 12.20
C ASP A 14 10.12 -12.27 13.55
N PRO A 15 9.68 -12.90 14.66
CA PRO A 15 10.28 -12.68 15.97
C PRO A 15 11.75 -13.13 16.03
N LYS A 16 12.18 -14.05 15.15
CA LYS A 16 13.57 -14.51 15.07
C LYS A 16 14.49 -13.51 14.35
N GLN A 17 13.92 -12.59 13.58
CA GLN A 17 14.64 -11.58 12.80
C GLN A 17 14.30 -10.15 13.24
N SER A 18 14.08 -9.95 14.54
CA SER A 18 13.81 -8.63 15.09
C SER A 18 14.94 -7.65 14.78
N ARG A 19 14.56 -6.44 14.33
CA ARG A 19 15.47 -5.32 14.08
C ARG A 19 15.02 -4.10 14.87
N PRO A 20 15.93 -3.24 15.35
CA PRO A 20 15.56 -1.97 15.96
C PRO A 20 14.62 -1.17 15.03
N GLY A 21 13.45 -0.78 15.55
CA GLY A 21 12.41 -0.08 14.79
C GLY A 21 11.56 -0.95 13.85
N GLY A 22 11.72 -2.28 13.87
CA GLY A 22 10.96 -3.20 13.01
C GLY A 22 9.46 -3.28 13.31
N ASN A 23 9.05 -2.86 14.52
CA ASN A 23 7.65 -2.75 14.94
C ASN A 23 6.97 -1.45 14.49
N LEU A 24 7.69 -0.55 13.79
CA LEU A 24 7.11 0.69 13.31
C LEU A 24 6.14 0.41 12.16
N LYS A 25 4.93 0.97 12.26
CA LYS A 25 3.95 0.94 11.17
C LYS A 25 4.49 1.67 9.95
N LEU A 26 4.09 1.20 8.76
CA LEU A 26 4.54 1.79 7.49
C LEU A 26 4.27 3.31 7.43
N GLY A 27 3.08 3.73 7.85
CA GLY A 27 2.69 5.14 7.86
C GLY A 27 3.62 6.01 8.72
N GLU A 28 3.92 5.55 9.92
CA GLU A 28 4.80 6.24 10.87
C GLU A 28 6.26 6.27 10.37
N LEU A 29 6.71 5.18 9.74
CA LEU A 29 8.03 5.15 9.09
C LEU A 29 8.15 6.23 8.02
N LEU A 30 7.15 6.34 7.13
CA LEU A 30 7.16 7.32 6.04
C LEU A 30 7.09 8.76 6.56
N LYS A 31 6.25 9.02 7.58
CA LYS A 31 6.20 10.33 8.26
C LYS A 31 7.55 10.69 8.88
N LYS A 32 8.16 9.76 9.62
CA LYS A 32 9.50 9.95 10.21
C LYS A 32 10.55 10.29 9.15
N LYS A 33 10.59 9.54 8.04
CA LYS A 33 11.53 9.83 6.95
C LYS A 33 11.31 11.22 6.35
N ALA A 34 10.05 11.63 6.18
CA ALA A 34 9.73 12.97 5.70
C ALA A 34 10.14 14.08 6.68
N GLU A 35 10.01 13.84 7.99
CA GLU A 35 10.51 14.76 9.03
C GLU A 35 12.04 14.87 9.05
N GLU A 36 12.75 13.79 8.69
CA GLU A 36 14.19 13.76 8.47
C GLU A 36 14.63 14.39 7.12
N ASN A 37 13.74 15.14 6.47
CA ASN A 37 13.94 15.81 5.17
C ASN A 37 14.12 14.88 3.97
N VAL A 38 13.70 13.62 4.06
CA VAL A 38 13.58 12.76 2.87
C VAL A 38 12.34 13.18 2.08
N THR A 39 12.47 13.30 0.76
CA THR A 39 11.31 13.54 -0.10
C THR A 39 10.52 12.25 -0.26
N VAL A 40 9.33 12.18 0.36
CA VAL A 40 8.45 11.01 0.28
C VAL A 40 7.24 11.34 -0.60
N LEU A 41 7.19 10.71 -1.78
CA LEU A 41 6.11 10.85 -2.75
C LEU A 41 5.39 9.52 -2.92
N MET A 42 4.05 9.56 -2.93
CA MET A 42 3.22 8.38 -3.08
C MET A 42 2.15 8.61 -4.15
N LEU A 43 2.03 7.62 -5.04
CA LEU A 43 0.97 7.50 -6.03
C LEU A 43 0.16 6.26 -5.65
N VAL A 44 -1.03 6.45 -5.10
CA VAL A 44 -1.96 5.38 -4.73
C VAL A 44 -3.10 5.40 -5.72
N TRP A 45 -3.51 4.26 -6.26
CA TRP A 45 -4.67 4.22 -7.16
C TRP A 45 -5.92 4.77 -6.46
N ASP A 46 -6.65 5.64 -7.16
CA ASP A 46 -7.93 6.20 -6.72
C ASP A 46 -9.05 5.26 -7.17
N ASP A 47 -9.54 4.43 -6.26
CA ASP A 47 -10.71 3.58 -6.48
C ASP A 47 -11.95 4.48 -6.47
N ARG A 48 -12.46 4.82 -7.65
CA ARG A 48 -13.63 5.69 -7.76
C ARG A 48 -14.88 5.15 -7.08
N THR A 49 -14.95 3.85 -6.78
CA THR A 49 -16.05 3.23 -6.05
C THR A 49 -15.97 3.46 -4.54
N SER A 50 -14.81 3.88 -4.01
CA SER A 50 -14.61 4.23 -2.59
C SER A 50 -15.19 5.62 -2.22
N ASN A 51 -15.58 6.44 -3.20
CA ASN A 51 -16.18 7.75 -2.97
C ASN A 51 -17.64 7.66 -2.50
N GLU A 52 -18.03 8.57 -1.60
CA GLU A 52 -19.27 8.50 -0.80
C GLU A 52 -20.59 8.31 -1.59
N VAL A 53 -20.60 8.65 -2.88
CA VAL A 53 -21.76 8.50 -3.77
C VAL A 53 -22.05 7.03 -4.13
N PHE A 54 -21.05 6.15 -4.03
CA PHE A 54 -21.12 4.75 -4.46
C PHE A 54 -21.02 3.72 -3.33
N LYS A 55 -21.17 4.13 -2.05
CA LYS A 55 -21.03 3.30 -0.83
C LYS A 55 -21.80 1.96 -0.88
N ARG A 56 -21.21 1.00 -1.56
CA ARG A 56 -20.88 -0.32 -1.04
C ARG A 56 -19.39 -0.20 -0.76
N ASP A 57 -18.94 -0.57 0.44
CA ASP A 57 -17.50 -0.56 0.79
C ASP A 57 -16.67 -0.98 -0.42
N GLY A 58 -15.71 -0.12 -0.83
CA GLY A 58 -15.08 -0.10 -2.15
C GLY A 58 -14.97 -1.49 -2.75
N LEU A 59 -15.52 -1.69 -3.96
CA LEU A 59 -15.72 -3.00 -4.58
C LEU A 59 -14.41 -3.83 -4.63
N MET A 60 -13.28 -3.13 -4.55
CA MET A 60 -11.94 -3.66 -4.67
C MET A 60 -11.15 -3.70 -3.35
N MET A 61 -11.78 -3.45 -2.19
CA MET A 61 -11.13 -3.54 -0.86
C MET A 61 -9.78 -2.79 -0.78
N THR A 62 -9.74 -1.55 -1.27
CA THR A 62 -8.55 -0.70 -1.17
C THR A 62 -8.62 0.24 0.03
N HIS A 63 -7.45 0.71 0.50
CA HIS A 63 -7.32 1.69 1.58
C HIS A 63 -6.91 3.08 1.04
N ASP A 64 -7.34 3.43 -0.17
CA ASP A 64 -6.90 4.63 -0.88
C ASP A 64 -7.23 5.92 -0.10
N GLN A 65 -8.50 6.14 0.26
CA GLN A 65 -8.92 7.38 0.92
C GLN A 65 -8.45 7.45 2.35
N GLU A 66 -8.43 6.31 3.05
CA GLU A 66 -7.86 6.20 4.40
C GLU A 66 -6.37 6.58 4.40
N THR A 67 -5.61 6.04 3.45
CA THR A 67 -4.18 6.35 3.30
C THR A 67 -3.95 7.80 2.92
N TYR A 68 -4.71 8.34 1.98
CA TYR A 68 -4.63 9.76 1.63
C TYR A 68 -4.90 10.65 2.84
N ASN A 69 -5.97 10.36 3.58
CA ASN A 69 -6.34 11.12 4.78
C ASN A 69 -5.29 10.99 5.89
N TYR A 70 -4.69 9.81 6.07
CA TYR A 70 -3.64 9.57 7.08
C TYR A 70 -2.39 10.45 6.86
N PHE A 71 -2.04 10.73 5.60
CA PHE A 71 -0.91 11.61 5.24
C PHE A 71 -1.30 13.07 5.02
N LYS A 72 -2.59 13.40 5.05
CA LYS A 72 -3.08 14.77 4.92
C LYS A 72 -2.43 15.66 5.98
N ASN A 73 -1.96 16.83 5.55
CA ASN A 73 -1.26 17.80 6.41
C ASN A 73 0.06 17.28 7.02
N THR A 74 0.70 16.29 6.41
CA THR A 74 2.06 15.84 6.77
C THR A 74 3.08 16.20 5.69
N LYS A 75 4.37 15.95 5.94
CA LYS A 75 5.43 16.13 4.93
C LYS A 75 5.45 15.03 3.84
N VAL A 76 4.68 13.97 4.01
CA VAL A 76 4.50 12.93 2.98
C VAL A 76 3.51 13.43 1.93
N ARG A 77 3.90 13.42 0.66
CA ARG A 77 3.04 13.83 -0.45
C ARG A 77 2.33 12.61 -1.04
N CYS A 78 1.13 12.33 -0.52
CA CYS A 78 0.27 11.28 -1.03
C CYS A 78 -0.71 11.84 -2.08
N VAL A 79 -0.76 11.21 -3.26
CA VAL A 79 -1.65 11.58 -4.37
C VAL A 79 -2.49 10.37 -4.76
N LEU A 80 -3.80 10.57 -4.77
CA LEU A 80 -4.77 9.66 -5.36
C LEU A 80 -4.72 9.77 -6.88
N CYS A 81 -4.47 8.65 -7.53
CA CYS A 81 -4.18 8.56 -8.96
C CYS A 81 -5.30 7.82 -9.68
N PRO A 82 -6.25 8.53 -10.31
CA PRO A 82 -7.30 7.89 -11.09
C PRO A 82 -6.75 7.33 -12.41
N ARG A 83 -7.26 6.18 -12.85
CA ARG A 83 -6.95 5.61 -14.17
C ARG A 83 -8.16 5.80 -15.08
N ASN A 84 -7.98 6.53 -16.18
CA ASN A 84 -8.97 6.61 -17.26
C ASN A 84 -8.57 5.67 -18.39
N PRO A 85 -9.46 4.85 -18.96
CA PRO A 85 -9.16 4.04 -20.15
C PRO A 85 -8.91 4.91 -21.38
N ASP A 86 -8.12 4.39 -22.34
CA ASP A 86 -7.59 5.19 -23.44
C ASP A 86 -8.59 5.42 -24.61
N ASN A 87 -9.83 4.88 -24.59
CA ASN A 87 -10.92 5.24 -25.54
C ASN A 87 -12.34 4.72 -25.15
N GLY A 88 -13.32 5.63 -25.03
CA GLY A 88 -14.48 5.79 -25.95
C GLY A 88 -15.66 4.80 -25.99
N GLU A 89 -16.50 4.74 -24.97
CA GLU A 89 -17.91 4.33 -25.11
C GLU A 89 -18.86 5.40 -24.52
N SER A 90 -20.19 5.25 -24.67
CA SER A 90 -21.19 6.24 -24.20
C SER A 90 -20.91 6.71 -22.77
N ILE A 91 -21.27 7.95 -22.38
CA ILE A 91 -20.91 8.53 -21.05
C ILE A 91 -21.17 7.56 -19.88
N VAL A 92 -22.26 6.79 -19.94
CA VAL A 92 -22.64 5.80 -18.91
C VAL A 92 -21.68 4.60 -18.92
N GLN A 93 -21.44 4.02 -20.08
CA GLN A 93 -20.56 2.87 -20.24
C GLN A 93 -19.09 3.25 -20.01
N GLY A 94 -18.68 4.45 -20.40
CA GLY A 94 -17.39 5.03 -20.09
C GLY A 94 -17.19 5.24 -18.58
N PHE A 95 -18.24 5.53 -17.82
CA PHE A 95 -18.17 5.65 -16.37
C PHE A 95 -18.00 4.29 -15.69
N GLU A 96 -18.82 3.29 -16.04
CA GLU A 96 -18.68 1.91 -15.54
C GLU A 96 -17.30 1.33 -15.90
N VAL A 97 -16.87 1.50 -17.15
CA VAL A 97 -15.57 0.99 -17.61
C VAL A 97 -14.41 1.74 -16.94
N ALA A 98 -14.51 3.06 -16.73
CA ALA A 98 -13.47 3.81 -16.03
C ALA A 98 -13.32 3.43 -14.54
N THR A 99 -14.38 2.94 -13.89
CA THR A 99 -14.28 2.39 -12.53
C THR A 99 -13.60 1.02 -12.46
N MET A 100 -13.45 0.32 -13.60
CA MET A 100 -12.86 -1.02 -13.65
C MET A 100 -11.35 -1.02 -13.94
N PHE A 101 -10.78 0.06 -14.47
CA PHE A 101 -9.35 0.15 -14.75
C PHE A 101 -8.57 0.73 -13.57
N SER A 102 -7.39 0.16 -13.31
CA SER A 102 -6.57 0.56 -12.19
C SER A 102 -5.14 0.91 -12.58
N HIS A 103 -4.50 1.69 -11.71
CA HIS A 103 -3.05 1.76 -11.65
C HIS A 103 -2.55 0.55 -10.85
N HIS A 104 -2.11 -0.51 -11.53
CA HIS A 104 -1.77 -1.78 -10.89
C HIS A 104 -0.28 -1.93 -10.53
N GLN A 105 0.55 -0.94 -10.85
CA GLN A 105 1.98 -0.96 -10.56
C GLN A 105 2.25 -0.99 -9.04
N LYS A 106 3.11 -1.91 -8.60
CA LYS A 106 3.68 -1.93 -7.25
C LYS A 106 5.16 -1.57 -7.36
N THR A 107 5.52 -0.41 -6.86
CA THR A 107 6.86 0.16 -7.07
C THR A 107 7.33 0.94 -5.86
N ILE A 108 8.55 0.63 -5.41
CA ILE A 108 9.28 1.40 -4.40
C ILE A 108 10.59 1.84 -5.04
N VAL A 109 10.91 3.14 -4.96
CA VAL A 109 12.17 3.71 -5.44
C VAL A 109 12.78 4.52 -4.32
N VAL A 110 14.03 4.23 -3.98
CA VAL A 110 14.79 4.89 -2.92
C VAL A 110 16.22 5.14 -3.36
N ASP A 111 16.87 6.12 -2.75
CA ASP A 111 18.32 6.21 -2.80
C ASP A 111 18.94 5.28 -1.74
N GLY A 112 20.06 4.65 -2.08
CA GLY A 112 20.80 3.71 -1.24
C GLY A 112 22.30 4.02 -1.24
N GLU A 113 23.02 3.53 -0.24
CA GLU A 113 24.46 3.70 -0.15
C GLU A 113 25.18 2.93 -1.27
N VAL A 114 26.34 3.45 -1.66
CA VAL A 114 27.30 2.76 -2.52
C VAL A 114 28.41 2.22 -1.64
N ASP A 115 28.67 0.91 -1.74
CA ASP A 115 29.68 0.25 -0.92
C ASP A 115 31.04 0.96 -1.01
N GLY A 116 31.66 1.20 0.14
CA GLY A 116 32.94 1.92 0.22
C GLY A 116 32.87 3.44 0.05
N SER A 117 31.68 4.04 -0.09
CA SER A 117 31.50 5.49 -0.17
C SER A 117 30.52 6.02 0.87
N ARG A 118 30.94 7.04 1.63
CA ARG A 118 30.09 7.74 2.61
C ARG A 118 29.26 8.87 2.01
N THR A 119 29.54 9.27 0.77
CA THR A 119 28.91 10.45 0.14
C THR A 119 28.15 10.13 -1.14
N LYS A 120 28.48 9.02 -1.81
CA LYS A 120 27.79 8.60 -3.03
C LYS A 120 26.55 7.79 -2.68
N ARG A 121 25.48 8.06 -3.42
CA ARG A 121 24.20 7.37 -3.35
C ARG A 121 23.88 6.80 -4.75
N ARG A 122 23.12 5.72 -4.79
CA ARG A 122 22.58 5.11 -6.02
C ARG A 122 21.08 4.93 -5.90
N ILE A 123 20.38 4.82 -7.02
CA ILE A 123 18.96 4.49 -7.02
C ILE A 123 18.79 2.97 -6.89
N VAL A 124 17.87 2.56 -6.03
CA VAL A 124 17.42 1.18 -5.85
C VAL A 124 15.91 1.16 -6.08
N SER A 125 15.43 0.14 -6.80
CA SER A 125 14.01 0.01 -7.14
C SER A 125 13.52 -1.40 -6.90
N PHE A 126 12.30 -1.52 -6.38
CA PHE A 126 11.58 -2.76 -6.19
C PHE A 126 10.33 -2.73 -7.06
N LEU A 127 10.14 -3.79 -7.84
CA LEU A 127 9.01 -4.01 -8.74
C LEU A 127 8.51 -5.44 -8.53
N GLY A 128 7.20 -5.67 -8.54
CA GLY A 128 6.66 -7.01 -8.36
C GLY A 128 5.15 -7.06 -8.18
N GLY A 129 4.67 -8.16 -7.60
CA GLY A 129 3.24 -8.42 -7.35
C GLY A 129 2.75 -8.07 -5.95
N ILE A 130 3.62 -7.61 -5.05
CA ILE A 130 3.30 -7.36 -3.63
C ILE A 130 3.06 -5.86 -3.42
N ASP A 131 1.81 -5.48 -3.13
CA ASP A 131 1.49 -4.15 -2.61
C ASP A 131 1.87 -4.04 -1.12
N LEU A 132 2.13 -2.82 -0.66
CA LEU A 132 2.35 -2.54 0.76
C LEU A 132 1.01 -2.34 1.49
N CYS A 133 0.20 -3.40 1.56
CA CYS A 133 -1.10 -3.40 2.24
C CYS A 133 -1.33 -4.70 3.04
N ASP A 134 -2.49 -4.77 3.69
CA ASP A 134 -2.98 -5.91 4.48
C ASP A 134 -3.02 -7.22 3.67
N GLY A 135 -2.86 -8.35 4.35
CA GLY A 135 -2.95 -9.69 3.75
C GLY A 135 -1.79 -10.09 2.83
N ARG A 136 -0.76 -9.25 2.66
CA ARG A 136 0.38 -9.53 1.77
C ARG A 136 1.59 -10.13 2.49
N TYR A 137 1.67 -9.97 3.81
CA TYR A 137 2.72 -10.60 4.59
C TYR A 137 2.43 -12.09 4.72
N ASP A 138 3.36 -12.94 4.30
CA ASP A 138 3.29 -14.37 4.54
C ASP A 138 4.69 -14.99 4.42
N THR A 139 4.79 -16.29 4.71
CA THR A 139 5.98 -17.11 4.51
C THR A 139 5.65 -18.30 3.63
N VAL A 140 6.67 -19.06 3.20
CA VAL A 140 6.48 -20.21 2.29
C VAL A 140 5.64 -21.33 2.91
N GLU A 141 5.48 -21.33 4.23
CA GLU A 141 4.66 -22.27 4.97
C GLU A 141 3.16 -22.04 4.78
N HIS A 142 2.73 -20.85 4.35
CA HIS A 142 1.33 -20.46 4.12
C HIS A 142 0.34 -21.02 5.17
N PRO A 143 0.58 -20.77 6.47
CA PRO A 143 -0.19 -21.38 7.55
C PRO A 143 -1.63 -20.86 7.58
N LEU A 144 -2.61 -21.76 7.53
CA LEU A 144 -4.04 -21.40 7.60
C LEU A 144 -4.48 -20.92 8.99
N PHE A 145 -3.98 -21.56 10.06
CA PHE A 145 -4.43 -21.28 11.43
C PHE A 145 -3.30 -20.99 12.42
N GLY A 146 -2.09 -21.50 12.16
CA GLY A 146 -0.98 -21.50 13.12
C GLY A 146 -0.42 -20.12 13.48
N THR A 147 -0.77 -19.09 12.72
CA THR A 147 -0.26 -17.71 12.85
C THR A 147 -1.34 -16.70 13.18
N LEU A 148 -2.60 -17.13 13.36
CA LEU A 148 -3.74 -16.27 13.68
C LEU A 148 -3.61 -15.62 15.07
N ASN A 149 -2.89 -16.25 16.00
CA ASN A 149 -2.55 -15.66 17.30
C ASN A 149 -1.16 -14.97 17.31
N GLY A 150 -0.59 -14.71 16.13
CA GLY A 150 0.76 -14.18 15.96
C GLY A 150 0.85 -13.14 14.86
N VAL A 151 1.68 -13.41 13.84
CA VAL A 151 2.02 -12.42 12.78
C VAL A 151 0.83 -12.01 11.90
N HIS A 152 -0.26 -12.79 11.89
CA HIS A 152 -1.49 -12.47 11.17
C HIS A 152 -2.65 -12.03 12.11
N ALA A 153 -2.42 -11.89 13.42
CA ALA A 153 -3.49 -11.56 14.37
C ALA A 153 -4.17 -10.21 14.12
N ASN A 154 -3.42 -9.24 13.60
CA ASN A 154 -3.93 -7.92 13.20
C ASN A 154 -3.86 -7.72 11.68
N ASP A 155 -3.78 -8.81 10.93
CA ASP A 155 -3.65 -8.82 9.47
C ASP A 155 -4.30 -10.08 8.87
N PHE A 156 -5.47 -10.44 9.39
CA PHE A 156 -6.27 -11.55 8.88
C PHE A 156 -6.96 -11.10 7.59
N HIS A 157 -6.71 -11.82 6.49
CA HIS A 157 -7.22 -11.47 5.18
C HIS A 157 -7.90 -12.69 4.53
N GLN A 158 -9.24 -12.68 4.49
CA GLN A 158 -10.06 -13.76 3.93
C GLN A 158 -11.26 -13.18 3.16
N PRO A 159 -11.06 -12.75 1.91
CA PRO A 159 -12.12 -12.11 1.13
C PRO A 159 -13.11 -13.12 0.50
N ASN A 160 -12.94 -14.44 0.69
CA ASN A 160 -13.77 -15.45 0.02
C ASN A 160 -15.03 -15.85 0.80
N PHE A 161 -15.12 -15.52 2.09
CA PHE A 161 -16.25 -15.88 2.94
C PHE A 161 -16.83 -14.64 3.64
N ASP A 162 -18.14 -14.46 3.53
CA ASP A 162 -18.85 -13.37 4.19
C ASP A 162 -18.69 -13.47 5.72
N GLY A 163 -18.34 -12.34 6.35
CA GLY A 163 -18.22 -12.25 7.81
C GLY A 163 -16.96 -12.86 8.41
N ALA A 164 -15.94 -13.18 7.60
CA ALA A 164 -14.65 -13.61 8.11
C ALA A 164 -13.92 -12.46 8.82
N SER A 165 -13.48 -12.68 10.07
CA SER A 165 -12.74 -11.73 10.90
C SER A 165 -11.76 -12.41 11.86
#